data_AF-B4R279-F1
#
_entry.id   AF-B4R279-F1
#
_cell.length_a   1.000
_cell.length_b   1.000
_cell.length_c   1.000
_cell.angle_alpha   90.00
_cell.angle_beta   90.00
_cell.angle_gamma   90.00
#
_symmetry.space_group_name_H-M   'P 1'
#
loop_
_entity.id
_entity.type
_entity.pdbx_description
1 polymer ?
#
loop_
_entity_poly.entity_id
_entity_poly.type
_entity_poly.pdbx_seq_one_letter_code
_entity_poly.pdbx_strand_id
1 'polypeptide(L)'
;MNNDFGAPSEGSDGFHSYFTQKISELQFTVNERQKNLLRLQAQRNELNLKVRLLREELQLLQEQGSYIAEVVKPMDKNKVLVKVHPEGKYVVDVDKTINIKDVTPSSRVALRNESYTLHKILPNKVDPLVSLMLVEKVPDSTYEMVGGLDKQIQEIKEVIELPVKHPELFDALGIAQPKGVLLYGPPGTGKTLLARAVAHHTECTFIRVSGSELVQKFIGEGSRMVRELFVMAREHAPSIIFMDEIDSIGSARLETGTGDSEVQRTMLELLNQLDGFEATKNIKVIMATNRIDVLDQALLRPGRIDRKIEFPPPNEEARLDILKIHSRKMNLTRGIDLRKIAEQMPGASGAEVKGVCTEAGMYALRERRVHVTQEDFEMAVSKVMMKDSEKNMSIRKFWK
;
A
#
# COMPACT_ATOMS: atom_id res chain seq x y z
N MET A 1 -21.57 96.48 -6.18
CA MET A 1 -21.43 97.80 -6.82
C MET A 1 -20.88 97.56 -8.21
N ASN A 2 -21.62 98.08 -9.19
CA ASN A 2 -21.59 97.76 -10.61
C ASN A 2 -20.32 98.27 -11.32
N ASN A 3 -19.93 97.61 -12.42
CA ASN A 3 -20.17 98.17 -13.75
C ASN A 3 -19.85 97.16 -14.87
N ASP A 4 -20.87 96.93 -15.70
CA ASP A 4 -20.83 96.34 -17.04
C ASP A 4 -20.04 97.20 -18.04
N PHE A 5 -19.69 96.60 -19.19
CA PHE A 5 -19.54 97.11 -20.59
C PHE A 5 -18.44 96.25 -21.25
N GLY A 6 -18.68 95.36 -22.24
CA GLY A 6 -19.25 95.55 -23.58
C GLY A 6 -18.31 94.83 -24.58
N ALA A 7 -18.82 93.95 -25.45
CA ALA A 7 -18.09 93.10 -26.43
C ALA A 7 -17.94 93.77 -27.83
N PRO A 8 -17.40 93.13 -28.89
CA PRO A 8 -16.20 92.28 -29.10
C PRO A 8 -15.30 92.81 -30.26
N SER A 9 -14.15 92.17 -30.58
CA SER A 9 -13.37 92.43 -31.82
C SER A 9 -12.99 91.13 -32.55
N GLU A 10 -13.63 90.86 -33.69
CA GLU A 10 -13.69 89.59 -34.45
C GLU A 10 -12.39 89.14 -35.17
N GLY A 11 -11.23 89.75 -34.87
CA GLY A 11 -9.92 89.33 -35.42
C GLY A 11 -9.10 88.43 -34.49
N SER A 12 -9.47 88.34 -33.20
CA SER A 12 -8.79 87.54 -32.19
C SER A 12 -9.22 86.07 -32.18
N ASP A 13 -10.40 85.75 -32.72
CA ASP A 13 -11.06 84.46 -32.50
C ASP A 13 -10.38 83.29 -33.21
N GLY A 14 -9.74 83.51 -34.38
CA GLY A 14 -9.02 82.47 -35.10
C GLY A 14 -7.74 82.01 -34.39
N PHE A 15 -6.93 82.97 -33.92
CA PHE A 15 -5.74 82.68 -33.12
C PHE A 15 -6.11 82.14 -31.75
N HIS A 16 -7.13 82.72 -31.10
CA HIS A 16 -7.64 82.23 -29.82
C HIS A 16 -8.14 80.79 -29.96
N SER A 17 -8.89 80.46 -31.01
CA SER A 17 -9.36 79.09 -31.28
C SER A 17 -8.21 78.11 -31.52
N TYR A 18 -7.19 78.49 -32.30
CA TYR A 18 -5.98 77.67 -32.50
C TYR A 18 -5.23 77.39 -31.19
N PHE A 19 -4.98 78.40 -30.38
CA PHE A 19 -4.32 78.21 -29.07
C PHE A 19 -5.20 77.43 -28.09
N THR A 20 -6.51 77.62 -28.11
CA THR A 20 -7.46 76.85 -27.27
C THR A 20 -7.46 75.38 -27.67
N GLN A 21 -7.46 75.08 -28.97
CA GLN A 21 -7.35 73.72 -29.49
C GLN A 21 -5.99 73.11 -29.11
N LYS A 22 -4.88 73.85 -29.24
CA LYS A 22 -3.55 73.37 -28.84
C LYS A 22 -3.43 73.12 -27.34
N ILE A 23 -4.03 73.96 -26.51
CA ILE A 23 -4.12 73.76 -25.05
C ILE A 23 -4.91 72.49 -24.75
N SER A 24 -6.05 72.25 -25.42
CA SER A 24 -6.85 71.05 -25.23
C SER A 24 -6.11 69.75 -25.62
N GLU A 25 -5.34 69.79 -26.72
CA GLU A 25 -4.51 68.68 -27.19
C GLU A 25 -3.37 68.38 -26.20
N LEU A 26 -2.71 69.42 -25.70
CA LEU A 26 -1.67 69.29 -24.67
C LEU A 26 -2.25 68.78 -23.36
N GLN A 27 -3.42 69.24 -22.93
CA GLN A 27 -4.12 68.73 -21.75
C GLN A 27 -4.50 67.26 -21.89
N PHE A 28 -4.98 66.84 -23.07
CA PHE A 28 -5.24 65.43 -23.36
C PHE A 28 -3.97 64.60 -23.25
N THR A 29 -2.87 65.08 -23.84
CA THR A 29 -1.55 64.42 -23.78
C THR A 29 -1.04 64.29 -22.34
N VAL A 30 -1.22 65.34 -21.53
CA VAL A 30 -0.85 65.32 -20.10
C VAL A 30 -1.69 64.29 -19.35
N ASN A 31 -2.99 64.23 -19.58
CA ASN A 31 -3.90 63.28 -18.93
C ASN A 31 -3.58 61.82 -19.33
N GLU A 32 -3.27 61.57 -20.60
CA GLU A 32 -2.84 60.25 -21.08
C GLU A 32 -1.52 59.82 -20.43
N ARG A 33 -0.53 60.72 -20.37
CA ARG A 33 0.74 60.45 -19.68
C ARG A 33 0.55 60.20 -18.18
N GLN A 34 -0.35 60.92 -17.52
CA GLN A 34 -0.69 60.69 -16.11
C GLN A 34 -1.31 59.30 -15.90
N LYS A 35 -2.24 58.87 -16.77
CA LYS A 35 -2.82 57.51 -16.71
C LYS A 35 -1.76 56.42 -16.93
N ASN A 36 -0.87 56.62 -17.89
CA ASN A 36 0.25 55.70 -18.12
C ASN A 36 1.21 55.63 -16.92
N LEU A 37 1.48 56.77 -16.27
CA LEU A 37 2.29 56.82 -15.06
C LEU A 37 1.64 56.05 -13.92
N LEU A 38 0.33 56.21 -13.70
CA LEU A 38 -0.41 55.44 -12.68
C LEU A 38 -0.39 53.94 -12.97
N ARG A 39 -0.56 53.53 -14.24
CA ARG A 39 -0.44 52.11 -14.65
C ARG A 39 0.94 51.54 -14.36
N LEU A 40 2.00 52.28 -14.70
CA LEU A 40 3.39 51.87 -14.45
C LEU A 40 3.69 51.80 -12.95
N GLN A 41 3.16 52.73 -12.15
CA GLN A 41 3.27 52.68 -10.69
C GLN A 41 2.58 51.45 -10.10
N ALA A 42 1.38 51.11 -10.59
CA ALA A 42 0.67 49.90 -10.16
C ALA A 42 1.49 48.63 -10.50
N GLN A 43 2.02 48.54 -11.72
CA GLN A 43 2.89 47.43 -12.13
C GLN A 43 4.17 47.34 -11.29
N ARG A 44 4.81 48.48 -10.99
CA ARG A 44 5.99 48.52 -10.11
C ARG A 44 5.65 48.01 -8.71
N ASN A 45 4.52 48.42 -8.15
CA ASN A 45 4.08 47.99 -6.82
C ASN A 45 3.79 46.49 -6.80
N GLU A 46 3.14 45.96 -7.85
CA GLU A 46 2.89 44.53 -8.00
C GLU A 46 4.20 43.73 -8.09
N LEU A 47 5.15 44.18 -8.93
CA LEU A 47 6.47 43.55 -9.06
C LEU A 47 7.25 43.59 -7.75
N ASN A 48 7.23 44.71 -7.03
CA ASN A 48 7.88 44.83 -5.72
C ASN A 48 7.28 43.85 -4.70
N LEU A 49 5.96 43.65 -4.71
CA LEU A 49 5.28 42.65 -3.89
C LEU A 49 5.77 41.24 -4.22
N LYS A 50 5.83 40.88 -5.52
CA LYS A 50 6.37 39.58 -5.96
C LYS A 50 7.82 39.38 -5.56
N VAL A 51 8.67 40.40 -5.73
CA VAL A 51 10.08 40.34 -5.31
C VAL A 51 10.20 40.14 -3.81
N ARG A 52 9.34 40.78 -3.01
CA ARG A 52 9.32 40.57 -1.55
C ARG A 52 8.95 39.14 -1.20
N LEU A 53 7.88 38.60 -1.79
CA LEU A 53 7.46 37.21 -1.56
C LEU A 53 8.56 36.21 -1.96
N LEU A 54 9.18 36.40 -3.12
CA LEU A 54 10.28 35.54 -3.58
C LEU A 54 11.50 35.62 -2.68
N ARG A 55 11.81 36.80 -2.10
CA ARG A 55 12.89 36.93 -1.12
C ARG A 55 12.58 36.19 0.18
N GLU A 56 11.34 36.27 0.65
CA GLU A 56 10.88 35.52 1.84
C GLU A 56 10.98 34.00 1.58
N GLU A 57 10.59 33.52 0.40
CA GLU A 57 10.70 32.12 0.01
C GLU A 57 12.17 31.65 -0.13
N LEU A 58 13.02 32.49 -0.72
CA LEU A 58 14.45 32.21 -0.87
C LEU A 58 15.16 32.17 0.48
N GLN A 59 14.72 32.98 1.45
CA GLN A 59 15.21 32.92 2.82
C GLN A 59 14.83 31.59 3.48
N LEU A 60 13.59 31.10 3.32
CA LEU A 60 13.17 29.79 3.82
C LEU A 60 13.99 28.64 3.21
N LEU A 61 14.36 28.73 1.92
CA LEU A 61 15.20 27.74 1.25
C LEU A 61 16.67 27.78 1.72
N GLN A 62 17.14 28.94 2.17
CA GLN A 62 18.49 29.11 2.73
C GLN A 62 18.58 28.74 4.21
N GLU A 63 17.46 28.51 4.89
CA GLU A 63 17.47 28.01 6.27
C GLU A 63 18.22 26.68 6.33
N GLN A 64 19.10 26.56 7.32
CA GLN A 64 19.85 25.33 7.53
C GLN A 64 18.90 24.18 7.90
N GLY A 65 19.33 22.95 7.59
CA GLY A 65 18.54 21.74 7.87
C GLY A 65 18.05 21.69 9.32
N SER A 66 16.79 21.28 9.49
CA SER A 66 16.18 21.12 10.81
C SER A 66 16.73 19.90 11.54
N TYR A 67 16.83 19.99 12.87
CA TYR A 67 17.15 18.84 13.71
C TYR A 67 15.94 17.93 13.88
N ILE A 68 16.16 16.62 13.87
CA ILE A 68 15.12 15.62 14.12
C ILE A 68 15.18 15.23 15.59
N ALA A 69 14.03 15.29 16.27
CA ALA A 69 13.88 14.90 17.66
C ALA A 69 12.68 13.98 17.86
N GLU A 70 12.70 13.21 18.95
CA GLU A 70 11.58 12.38 19.40
C GLU A 70 10.95 13.00 20.65
N VAL A 71 9.62 13.12 20.68
CA VAL A 71 8.91 13.66 21.84
C VAL A 71 8.91 12.64 22.97
N VAL A 72 9.44 13.02 24.14
CA VAL A 72 9.39 12.17 25.33
C VAL A 72 8.08 12.40 26.08
N LYS A 73 7.77 13.66 26.36
CA LYS A 73 6.57 14.04 27.13
C LYS A 73 6.19 15.50 26.87
N PRO A 74 4.92 15.81 26.60
CA PRO A 74 4.43 17.19 26.66
C PRO A 74 4.43 17.66 28.12
N MET A 75 5.04 18.82 28.40
CA MET A 75 5.14 19.35 29.77
C MET A 75 4.03 20.39 30.04
N ASP A 76 4.07 21.50 29.31
CA ASP A 76 3.19 22.65 29.49
C ASP A 76 2.53 23.05 28.17
N LYS A 77 1.62 24.04 28.19
CA LYS A 77 0.90 24.54 27.01
C LYS A 77 1.78 24.90 25.80
N ASN A 78 3.02 25.32 26.04
CA ASN A 78 3.97 25.72 24.99
C ASN A 78 5.31 24.96 25.04
N LYS A 79 5.51 24.02 25.98
CA LYS A 79 6.80 23.36 26.17
C LYS A 79 6.70 21.85 26.08
N VAL A 80 7.60 21.26 25.32
CA VAL A 80 7.68 19.81 25.11
C VAL A 80 9.09 19.34 25.41
N LEU A 81 9.20 18.22 26.13
CA LEU A 81 10.48 17.55 26.33
C LEU A 81 10.75 16.65 25.12
N VAL A 82 11.80 16.97 24.38
CA VAL A 82 12.24 16.23 23.19
C VAL A 82 13.62 15.62 23.43
N LYS A 83 13.87 14.49 22.77
CA LYS A 83 15.17 13.83 22.75
C LYS A 83 15.76 13.99 21.35
N VAL A 84 16.88 14.69 21.26
CA VAL A 84 17.66 14.87 20.02
C VAL A 84 18.82 13.87 20.06
N HIS A 85 18.98 13.05 19.03
CA HIS A 85 20.14 12.15 18.93
C HIS A 85 21.23 12.85 18.10
N PRO A 86 22.50 12.96 18.56
CA PRO A 86 23.09 12.40 19.79
C PRO A 86 23.09 13.33 21.03
N GLU A 87 22.58 14.56 20.91
CA GLU A 87 22.80 15.65 21.87
C GLU A 87 22.10 15.50 23.24
N GLY A 88 21.07 14.67 23.36
CA GLY A 88 20.41 14.37 24.63
C GLY A 88 18.96 14.86 24.71
N LYS A 89 18.51 15.27 25.90
CA LYS A 89 17.11 15.71 26.15
C LYS A 89 17.05 17.22 26.32
N TYR A 90 16.15 17.88 25.60
CA TYR A 90 15.95 19.33 25.61
C TYR A 90 14.47 19.65 25.85
N VAL A 91 14.23 20.75 26.58
CA VAL A 91 12.90 21.34 26.68
C VAL A 91 12.81 22.40 25.60
N VAL A 92 11.89 22.21 24.65
CA VAL A 92 11.73 23.08 23.48
C VAL A 92 10.38 23.76 23.49
N ASP A 93 10.36 24.98 22.95
CA ASP A 93 9.11 25.72 22.74
C ASP A 93 8.42 25.26 21.45
N VAL A 94 7.08 25.18 21.50
CA VAL A 94 6.23 24.79 20.37
C VAL A 94 5.86 26.03 19.55
N ASP A 95 6.01 25.95 18.22
CA ASP A 95 5.60 27.02 17.32
C ASP A 95 4.06 27.21 17.35
N LYS A 96 3.61 28.44 17.15
CA LYS A 96 2.18 28.83 17.29
C LYS A 96 1.26 28.14 16.27
N THR A 97 1.86 27.57 15.24
CA THR A 97 1.20 26.86 14.14
C THR A 97 0.76 25.45 14.52
N ILE A 98 1.32 24.86 15.59
CA ILE A 98 1.10 23.45 15.96
C ILE A 98 0.28 23.37 17.24
N ASN A 99 -0.79 22.57 17.21
CA ASN A 99 -1.57 22.27 18.39
C ASN A 99 -0.89 21.19 19.23
N ILE A 100 -0.81 21.44 20.54
CA ILE A 100 -0.17 20.50 21.47
C ILE A 100 -0.92 19.17 21.62
N LYS A 101 -2.19 19.11 21.19
CA LYS A 101 -3.01 17.90 21.20
C LYS A 101 -2.55 16.87 20.17
N ASP A 102 -1.96 17.33 19.07
CA ASP A 102 -1.49 16.46 17.98
C ASP A 102 -0.12 15.85 18.30
N VAL A 103 0.56 16.38 19.33
CA VAL A 103 1.86 15.93 19.78
C VAL A 103 1.69 14.77 20.77
N THR A 104 1.71 13.55 20.25
CA THR A 104 1.73 12.34 21.09
C THR A 104 3.17 11.98 21.52
N PRO A 105 3.35 11.36 22.70
CA PRO A 105 4.65 10.79 23.07
C PRO A 105 5.18 9.84 21.99
N SER A 106 6.50 9.84 21.78
CA SER A 106 7.22 9.14 20.71
C SER A 106 6.97 9.64 19.28
N SER A 107 6.22 10.73 19.09
CA SER A 107 6.15 11.39 17.79
C SER A 107 7.50 11.97 17.36
N ARG A 108 7.82 11.85 16.07
CA ARG A 108 8.98 12.51 15.48
C ARG A 108 8.65 13.96 15.16
N VAL A 109 9.55 14.87 15.51
CA VAL A 109 9.36 16.30 15.32
C VAL A 109 10.62 16.93 14.74
N ALA A 110 10.45 17.99 13.96
CA ALA A 110 11.52 18.78 13.39
C ALA A 110 11.67 20.10 14.17
N LEU A 111 12.88 20.35 14.63
CA LEU A 111 13.28 21.53 15.38
C LEU A 111 14.06 22.46 14.46
N ARG A 112 13.82 23.78 14.55
CA ARG A 112 14.64 24.76 13.84
C ARG A 112 16.07 24.73 14.37
N ASN A 113 17.04 24.91 13.49
CA ASN A 113 18.46 24.79 13.82
C ASN A 113 18.90 25.83 14.88
N GLU A 114 18.48 27.09 14.76
CA GLU A 114 18.95 28.16 15.66
C GLU A 114 18.25 28.18 17.03
N SER A 115 16.94 27.98 17.05
CA SER A 115 16.10 28.20 18.23
C SER A 115 15.64 26.91 18.92
N TYR A 116 15.94 25.74 18.33
CA TYR A 116 15.38 24.44 18.73
C TYR A 116 13.84 24.43 18.86
N THR A 117 13.14 25.38 18.25
CA THR A 117 11.67 25.45 18.31
C THR A 117 11.05 24.39 17.42
N LEU A 118 10.04 23.69 17.94
CA LEU A 118 9.28 22.68 17.20
C LEU A 118 8.42 23.36 16.15
N HIS A 119 8.78 23.24 14.87
CA HIS A 119 8.06 23.90 13.77
C HIS A 119 7.26 22.93 12.89
N LYS A 120 7.55 21.63 12.94
CA LYS A 120 6.86 20.61 12.14
C LYS A 120 6.83 19.26 12.85
N ILE A 121 5.69 18.59 12.82
CA ILE A 121 5.57 17.18 13.21
C ILE A 121 5.88 16.33 11.97
N LEU A 122 6.80 15.38 12.11
CA LEU A 122 7.18 14.46 11.03
C LEU A 122 6.31 13.20 11.10
N PRO A 123 6.01 12.57 9.95
CA PRO A 123 5.36 11.27 9.95
C PRO A 123 6.23 10.24 10.68
N ASN A 124 5.57 9.20 11.18
CA ASN A 124 6.25 8.09 11.83
C ASN A 124 7.26 7.46 10.87
N LYS A 125 8.39 7.02 11.41
CA LYS A 125 9.37 6.29 10.62
C LYS A 125 8.78 4.91 10.34
N VAL A 126 8.35 4.69 9.11
CA VAL A 126 8.13 3.34 8.59
C VAL A 126 9.48 2.89 8.02
N ASP A 127 9.97 1.73 8.44
CA ASP A 127 11.21 1.20 7.89
C ASP A 127 11.04 0.96 6.37
N PRO A 128 12.06 1.29 5.55
CA PRO A 128 11.97 1.14 4.09
C PRO A 128 11.61 -0.28 3.66
N LEU A 129 12.01 -1.29 4.45
CA LEU A 129 11.65 -2.70 4.23
C LEU A 129 10.15 -2.92 4.28
N VAL A 130 9.45 -2.30 5.24
CA VAL A 130 7.98 -2.39 5.34
C VAL A 130 7.35 -1.65 4.16
N SER A 131 7.91 -0.50 3.75
CA SER A 131 7.46 0.22 2.55
C SER A 131 7.56 -0.60 1.27
N LEU A 132 8.54 -1.50 1.15
CA LEU A 132 8.65 -2.44 0.02
C LEU A 132 7.61 -3.57 0.08
N MET A 133 7.03 -3.84 1.25
CA MET A 133 5.95 -4.83 1.42
C MET A 133 4.58 -4.29 0.96
N LEU A 134 4.46 -2.97 0.76
CA LEU A 134 3.30 -2.38 0.09
C LEU A 134 3.31 -2.76 -1.38
N VAL A 135 2.34 -3.58 -1.76
CA VAL A 135 2.07 -3.84 -3.16
C VAL A 135 1.03 -2.80 -3.61
N GLU A 136 1.50 -1.64 -4.08
CA GLU A 136 0.63 -0.54 -4.55
C GLU A 136 -0.28 -0.95 -5.72
N LYS A 137 0.10 -1.97 -6.49
CA LYS A 137 -0.75 -2.57 -7.52
C LYS A 137 -0.71 -4.08 -7.43
N VAL A 138 -1.81 -4.66 -6.95
CA VAL A 138 -2.05 -6.09 -7.01
C VAL A 138 -1.98 -6.50 -8.49
N PRO A 139 -1.16 -7.50 -8.89
CA PRO A 139 -1.19 -8.01 -10.25
C PRO A 139 -2.61 -8.48 -10.60
N ASP A 140 -3.02 -8.32 -11.87
CA ASP A 140 -4.35 -8.65 -12.41
C ASP A 140 -4.66 -10.15 -12.30
N SER A 141 -4.92 -10.65 -11.09
CA SER A 141 -5.46 -11.98 -10.84
C SER A 141 -6.94 -11.84 -10.55
N THR A 142 -7.77 -12.41 -11.42
CA THR A 142 -9.21 -12.48 -11.22
C THR A 142 -9.62 -13.85 -10.68
N TYR A 143 -10.81 -13.96 -10.09
CA TYR A 143 -11.37 -15.25 -9.66
C TYR A 143 -11.46 -16.27 -10.80
N GLU A 144 -11.61 -15.81 -12.05
CA GLU A 144 -11.63 -16.68 -13.24
C GLU A 144 -10.30 -17.41 -13.48
N MET A 145 -9.20 -16.94 -12.87
CA MET A 145 -7.91 -17.60 -12.93
C MET A 145 -7.74 -18.69 -11.86
N VAL A 146 -8.71 -18.84 -10.94
CA VAL A 146 -8.72 -19.87 -9.90
C VAL A 146 -9.71 -20.96 -10.32
N GLY A 147 -9.22 -22.18 -10.59
CA GLY A 147 -10.06 -23.30 -10.99
C GLY A 147 -10.44 -24.22 -9.82
N GLY A 148 -11.70 -24.66 -9.77
CA GLY A 148 -12.18 -25.76 -8.93
C GLY A 148 -12.22 -25.51 -7.41
N LEU A 149 -12.16 -24.25 -6.97
CA LEU A 149 -12.18 -23.84 -5.55
C LEU A 149 -13.40 -22.98 -5.22
N ASP A 150 -14.56 -23.28 -5.82
CA ASP A 150 -15.76 -22.42 -5.73
C ASP A 150 -16.24 -22.24 -4.28
N LYS A 151 -16.20 -23.31 -3.48
CA LYS A 151 -16.59 -23.27 -2.06
C LYS A 151 -15.67 -22.34 -1.26
N GLN A 152 -14.36 -22.49 -1.43
CA GLN A 152 -13.35 -21.67 -0.75
C GLN A 152 -13.42 -20.21 -1.21
N ILE A 153 -13.68 -19.97 -2.50
CA ILE A 153 -13.90 -18.62 -3.04
C ILE A 153 -15.11 -17.98 -2.37
N GLN A 154 -16.23 -18.71 -2.24
CA GLN A 154 -17.43 -18.19 -1.59
C GLN A 154 -17.18 -17.86 -0.13
N GLU A 155 -16.54 -18.76 0.63
CA GLU A 155 -16.21 -18.51 2.04
C GLU A 155 -15.33 -17.27 2.22
N ILE A 156 -14.30 -17.07 1.38
CA ILE A 156 -13.46 -15.87 1.46
C ILE A 156 -14.24 -14.60 1.08
N LYS A 157 -15.10 -14.66 0.06
CA LYS A 157 -15.93 -13.51 -0.34
C LYS A 157 -16.85 -13.06 0.80
N GLU A 158 -17.50 -14.00 1.47
CA GLU A 158 -18.36 -13.70 2.62
C GLU A 158 -17.61 -13.06 3.79
N VAL A 159 -16.33 -13.42 3.97
CA VAL A 159 -15.53 -12.98 5.12
C VAL A 159 -14.77 -11.68 4.85
N ILE A 160 -14.34 -11.45 3.62
CA ILE A 160 -13.48 -10.31 3.27
C ILE A 160 -14.24 -9.29 2.43
N GLU A 161 -14.93 -9.73 1.39
CA GLU A 161 -15.61 -8.82 0.47
C GLU A 161 -16.89 -8.22 1.09
N LEU A 162 -17.70 -9.04 1.76
CA LEU A 162 -18.95 -8.59 2.36
C LEU A 162 -18.75 -7.49 3.43
N PRO A 163 -17.82 -7.61 4.39
CA PRO A 163 -17.63 -6.56 5.38
C PRO A 163 -16.99 -5.29 4.81
N VAL A 164 -16.19 -5.41 3.75
CA VAL A 164 -15.54 -4.27 3.10
C VAL A 164 -16.55 -3.48 2.25
N LYS A 165 -17.43 -4.17 1.50
CA LYS A 165 -18.43 -3.51 0.63
C LYS A 165 -19.68 -3.06 1.39
N HIS A 166 -20.14 -3.84 2.37
CA HIS A 166 -21.40 -3.61 3.07
C HIS A 166 -21.24 -3.75 4.60
N PRO A 167 -20.50 -2.84 5.26
CA PRO A 167 -20.36 -2.85 6.72
C PRO A 167 -21.71 -2.67 7.44
N GLU A 168 -22.63 -1.92 6.85
CA GLU A 168 -23.97 -1.62 7.41
C GLU A 168 -24.80 -2.88 7.73
N LEU A 169 -24.61 -3.96 6.95
CA LEU A 169 -25.30 -5.22 7.18
C LEU A 169 -24.89 -5.86 8.52
N PHE A 170 -23.61 -5.74 8.89
CA PHE A 170 -23.10 -6.27 10.15
C PHE A 170 -23.57 -5.43 11.34
N ASP A 171 -23.61 -4.11 11.18
CA ASP A 171 -24.08 -3.18 12.21
C ASP A 171 -25.59 -3.34 12.46
N ALA A 172 -26.39 -3.50 11.41
CA ALA A 172 -27.83 -3.74 11.52
C ALA A 172 -28.17 -5.08 12.19
N LEU A 173 -27.36 -6.11 11.93
CA LEU A 173 -27.50 -7.43 12.56
C LEU A 173 -26.90 -7.50 13.97
N GLY A 174 -26.09 -6.51 14.37
CA GLY A 174 -25.39 -6.49 15.66
C GLY A 174 -24.32 -7.58 15.80
N ILE A 175 -23.80 -8.09 14.69
CA ILE A 175 -22.77 -9.14 14.68
C ILE A 175 -21.38 -8.53 14.51
N ALA A 176 -20.40 -9.05 15.25
CA ALA A 176 -19.01 -8.63 15.08
C ALA A 176 -18.49 -9.07 13.70
N GLN A 177 -17.81 -8.16 13.00
CA GLN A 177 -17.15 -8.52 11.74
C GLN A 177 -16.01 -9.51 12.00
N PRO A 178 -15.83 -10.51 11.13
CA PRO A 178 -14.66 -11.38 11.21
C PRO A 178 -13.38 -10.57 10.97
N LYS A 179 -12.37 -10.82 11.80
CA LYS A 179 -11.08 -10.10 11.79
C LYS A 179 -10.06 -10.76 10.88
N GLY A 180 -10.05 -12.10 10.83
CA GLY A 180 -9.01 -12.84 10.12
C GLY A 180 -9.44 -14.19 9.55
N VAL A 181 -8.75 -14.59 8.48
CA VAL A 181 -8.92 -15.87 7.77
C VAL A 181 -7.60 -16.62 7.76
N LEU A 182 -7.63 -17.91 8.07
CA LEU A 182 -6.51 -18.83 7.90
C LEU A 182 -6.76 -19.77 6.72
N LEU A 183 -5.89 -19.73 5.72
CA LEU A 183 -5.87 -20.63 4.58
C LEU A 183 -4.85 -21.74 4.87
N TYR A 184 -5.28 -23.00 4.85
CA TYR A 184 -4.38 -24.13 5.09
C TYR A 184 -4.57 -25.26 4.06
N GLY A 185 -3.51 -26.05 3.84
CA GLY A 185 -3.54 -27.23 2.96
C GLY A 185 -2.18 -27.51 2.32
N PRO A 186 -2.06 -28.52 1.46
CA PRO A 186 -0.79 -28.82 0.77
C PRO A 186 -0.30 -27.64 -0.09
N PRO A 187 1.02 -27.53 -0.30
CA PRO A 187 1.59 -26.51 -1.17
C PRO A 187 1.10 -26.68 -2.62
N GLY A 188 1.09 -25.58 -3.39
CA GLY A 188 0.69 -25.63 -4.80
C GLY A 188 -0.82 -25.68 -5.07
N THR A 189 -1.66 -25.53 -4.04
CA THR A 189 -3.14 -25.44 -4.15
C THR A 189 -3.67 -24.02 -4.44
N GLY A 190 -2.79 -23.03 -4.60
CA GLY A 190 -3.20 -21.68 -5.02
C GLY A 190 -3.64 -20.74 -3.89
N LYS A 191 -3.30 -21.01 -2.62
CA LYS A 191 -3.58 -20.12 -1.46
C LYS A 191 -3.16 -18.66 -1.72
N THR A 192 -1.91 -18.45 -2.14
CA THR A 192 -1.37 -17.12 -2.47
C THR A 192 -2.07 -16.49 -3.68
N LEU A 193 -2.54 -17.31 -4.64
CA LEU A 193 -3.24 -16.82 -5.84
C LEU A 193 -4.64 -16.31 -5.47
N LEU A 194 -5.37 -17.06 -4.62
CA LEU A 194 -6.70 -16.66 -4.17
C LEU A 194 -6.67 -15.37 -3.35
N ALA A 195 -5.70 -15.21 -2.45
CA ALA A 195 -5.54 -13.99 -1.66
C ALA A 195 -5.28 -12.75 -2.55
N ARG A 196 -4.46 -12.90 -3.60
CA ARG A 196 -4.24 -11.83 -4.59
C ARG A 196 -5.51 -11.52 -5.38
N ALA A 197 -6.27 -12.53 -5.77
CA ALA A 197 -7.52 -12.33 -6.51
C ALA A 197 -8.57 -11.55 -5.70
N VAL A 198 -8.64 -11.83 -4.39
CA VAL A 198 -9.53 -11.12 -3.47
C VAL A 198 -9.12 -9.65 -3.32
N ALA A 199 -7.82 -9.38 -3.20
CA ALA A 199 -7.32 -8.02 -3.09
C ALA A 199 -7.59 -7.19 -4.36
N HIS A 200 -7.45 -7.80 -5.54
CA HIS A 200 -7.79 -7.15 -6.81
C HIS A 200 -9.29 -6.84 -6.92
N HIS A 201 -10.17 -7.74 -6.47
CA HIS A 201 -11.63 -7.53 -6.56
C HIS A 201 -12.19 -6.56 -5.52
N THR A 202 -11.49 -6.37 -4.40
CA THR A 202 -11.90 -5.47 -3.32
C THR A 202 -11.33 -4.05 -3.46
N GLU A 203 -10.42 -3.82 -4.41
CA GLU A 203 -9.74 -2.53 -4.64
C GLU A 203 -9.07 -1.97 -3.35
N CYS A 204 -8.67 -2.86 -2.45
CA CYS A 204 -8.02 -2.50 -1.18
C CYS A 204 -6.50 -2.52 -1.31
N THR A 205 -5.83 -1.78 -0.42
CA THR A 205 -4.37 -1.83 -0.30
C THR A 205 -3.94 -3.25 0.10
N PHE A 206 -3.06 -3.88 -0.68
CA PHE A 206 -2.56 -5.22 -0.40
C PHE A 206 -1.15 -5.15 0.17
N ILE A 207 -0.99 -5.63 1.40
CA ILE A 207 0.31 -5.72 2.08
C ILE A 207 0.68 -7.19 2.13
N ARG A 208 1.73 -7.59 1.39
CA ARG A 208 2.23 -8.97 1.41
C ARG A 208 3.45 -9.06 2.29
N VAL A 209 3.43 -10.00 3.23
CA VAL A 209 4.58 -10.35 4.08
C VAL A 209 4.78 -11.85 4.10
N SER A 210 6.04 -12.28 4.00
CA SER A 210 6.40 -13.68 4.27
C SER A 210 6.71 -13.85 5.75
N GLY A 211 6.25 -14.93 6.38
CA GLY A 211 6.58 -15.25 7.77
C GLY A 211 8.08 -15.32 8.00
N SER A 212 8.85 -15.80 7.02
CA SER A 212 10.32 -15.84 7.09
C SER A 212 10.98 -14.46 7.07
N GLU A 213 10.34 -13.42 6.50
CA GLU A 213 10.88 -12.05 6.50
C GLU A 213 10.78 -11.38 7.88
N LEU A 214 9.88 -11.87 8.73
CA LEU A 214 9.71 -11.40 10.10
C LEU A 214 10.76 -11.98 11.06
N VAL A 215 11.50 -13.02 10.64
CA VAL A 215 12.57 -13.63 11.43
C VAL A 215 13.88 -12.88 11.19
N GLN A 216 14.23 -12.01 12.12
CA GLN A 216 15.44 -11.20 12.06
C GLN A 216 16.52 -11.69 13.04
N LYS A 217 17.79 -11.41 12.70
CA LYS A 217 18.94 -11.78 13.55
C LYS A 217 19.05 -10.89 14.79
N PHE A 218 18.54 -9.66 14.73
CA PHE A 218 18.61 -8.72 15.82
C PHE A 218 17.38 -8.82 16.72
N ILE A 219 17.61 -8.80 18.03
CA ILE A 219 16.58 -8.94 19.06
C ILE A 219 15.63 -7.75 19.01
N GLY A 220 14.32 -8.01 18.95
CA GLY A 220 13.26 -7.02 18.93
C GLY A 220 12.99 -6.38 17.56
N GLU A 221 13.78 -6.68 16.53
CA GLU A 221 13.58 -6.12 15.19
C GLU A 221 12.31 -6.68 14.54
N GLY A 222 12.08 -7.99 14.63
CA GLY A 222 10.85 -8.63 14.12
C GLY A 222 9.59 -8.06 14.78
N SER A 223 9.62 -7.89 16.11
CA SER A 223 8.50 -7.29 16.86
C SER A 223 8.24 -5.82 16.45
N ARG A 224 9.30 -5.05 16.18
CA ARG A 224 9.16 -3.68 15.68
C ARG A 224 8.56 -3.65 14.27
N MET A 225 9.01 -4.52 13.38
CA MET A 225 8.46 -4.63 12.01
C MET A 225 6.96 -4.94 12.03
N VAL A 226 6.51 -5.87 12.89
CA VAL A 226 5.09 -6.20 13.04
C VAL A 226 4.28 -4.95 13.45
N ARG A 227 4.77 -4.16 14.42
CA ARG A 227 4.09 -2.91 14.82
C ARG A 227 4.00 -1.91 13.68
N GLU A 228 5.11 -1.68 12.98
CA GLU A 228 5.16 -0.73 11.86
C GLU A 228 4.25 -1.16 10.71
N LEU A 229 4.18 -2.46 10.42
CA LEU A 229 3.25 -3.03 9.43
C LEU A 229 1.78 -2.70 9.77
N PHE A 230 1.37 -2.88 11.02
CA PHE A 230 0.01 -2.55 11.42
C PHE A 230 -0.26 -1.05 11.50
N VAL A 231 0.76 -0.22 11.75
CA VAL A 231 0.62 1.25 11.64
C VAL A 231 0.39 1.65 10.19
N MET A 232 1.22 1.15 9.28
CA MET A 232 1.08 1.39 7.85
C MET A 232 -0.28 0.89 7.32
N ALA A 233 -0.71 -0.32 7.69
CA ALA A 233 -2.00 -0.85 7.29
C ALA A 233 -3.19 0.02 7.74
N ARG A 234 -3.04 0.71 8.88
CA ARG A 234 -4.01 1.70 9.39
C ARG A 234 -3.98 3.00 8.62
N GLU A 235 -2.81 3.46 8.20
CA GLU A 235 -2.67 4.67 7.37
C GLU A 235 -3.27 4.46 5.96
N HIS A 236 -3.19 3.23 5.43
CA HIS A 236 -3.70 2.85 4.11
C HIS A 236 -5.05 2.10 4.13
N ALA A 237 -5.87 2.28 5.16
CA ALA A 237 -7.18 1.62 5.26
C ALA A 237 -8.16 2.13 4.16
N PRO A 238 -8.96 1.26 3.52
CA PRO A 238 -9.10 -0.18 3.75
C PRO A 238 -7.92 -1.00 3.21
N SER A 239 -7.45 -1.97 4.01
CA SER A 239 -6.25 -2.74 3.69
C SER A 239 -6.38 -4.23 4.03
N ILE A 240 -5.71 -5.06 3.25
CA ILE A 240 -5.62 -6.51 3.45
C ILE A 240 -4.17 -6.87 3.69
N ILE A 241 -3.89 -7.44 4.86
CA ILE A 241 -2.58 -7.96 5.21
C ILE A 241 -2.57 -9.46 4.88
N PHE A 242 -1.73 -9.86 3.93
CA PHE A 242 -1.50 -11.26 3.58
C PHE A 242 -0.16 -11.74 4.15
N MET A 243 -0.23 -12.66 5.11
CA MET A 243 0.92 -13.33 5.72
C MET A 243 1.06 -14.73 5.14
N ASP A 244 2.09 -14.95 4.34
CA ASP A 244 2.43 -16.27 3.78
C ASP A 244 3.37 -17.03 4.73
N GLU A 245 3.38 -18.36 4.69
CA GLU A 245 4.32 -19.19 5.47
C GLU A 245 4.35 -18.85 6.97
N ILE A 246 3.16 -18.68 7.57
CA ILE A 246 3.04 -18.31 8.98
C ILE A 246 3.62 -19.39 9.92
N ASP A 247 3.80 -20.62 9.44
CA ASP A 247 4.49 -21.71 10.14
C ASP A 247 5.96 -21.40 10.46
N SER A 248 6.58 -20.47 9.72
CA SER A 248 7.94 -19.98 10.03
C SER A 248 8.02 -19.26 11.38
N ILE A 249 6.94 -18.60 11.81
CA ILE A 249 6.90 -17.84 13.08
C ILE A 249 5.90 -18.38 14.10
N GLY A 250 4.94 -19.18 13.66
CA GLY A 250 3.84 -19.70 14.46
C GLY A 250 4.07 -21.10 15.01
N SER A 251 5.29 -21.65 14.90
CA SER A 251 5.59 -23.02 15.33
C SER A 251 5.43 -23.20 16.84
N ALA A 252 4.62 -24.18 17.23
CA ALA A 252 4.44 -24.59 18.62
C ALA A 252 5.70 -25.33 19.10
N ARG A 253 6.56 -24.61 19.85
CA ARG A 253 7.69 -25.09 20.70
C ARG A 253 8.36 -26.43 20.34
N LEU A 254 9.66 -26.36 20.08
CA LEU A 254 10.61 -27.37 20.55
C LEU A 254 11.50 -26.70 21.61
N GLU A 255 11.56 -27.26 22.83
CA GLU A 255 12.18 -26.67 24.02
C GLU A 255 13.72 -26.47 23.96
N THR A 256 14.33 -26.46 22.78
CA THR A 256 15.79 -26.60 22.60
C THR A 256 16.38 -25.47 21.75
N GLY A 257 16.41 -24.25 22.29
CA GLY A 257 17.26 -23.20 21.72
C GLY A 257 16.98 -21.78 22.17
N THR A 258 18.03 -21.04 22.52
CA THR A 258 18.00 -19.59 22.79
C THR A 258 17.59 -18.74 21.58
N GLY A 259 17.61 -19.30 20.36
CA GLY A 259 17.15 -18.62 19.13
C GLY A 259 15.63 -18.56 18.95
N ASP A 260 14.88 -19.51 19.52
CA ASP A 260 13.41 -19.57 19.40
C ASP A 260 12.69 -18.44 20.15
N SER A 261 13.37 -17.83 21.12
CA SER A 261 12.82 -16.74 21.93
C SER A 261 12.47 -15.50 21.10
N GLU A 262 13.17 -15.21 20.01
CA GLU A 262 12.91 -14.01 19.20
C GLU A 262 11.72 -14.20 18.27
N VAL A 263 11.63 -15.39 17.65
CA VAL A 263 10.49 -15.78 16.82
C VAL A 263 9.21 -15.78 17.66
N GLN A 264 9.28 -16.37 18.85
CA GLN A 264 8.16 -16.38 19.79
C GLN A 264 7.75 -14.96 20.22
N ARG A 265 8.71 -14.06 20.45
CA ARG A 265 8.43 -12.66 20.79
C ARG A 265 7.68 -11.94 19.66
N THR A 266 8.12 -12.15 18.43
CA THR A 266 7.48 -11.59 17.23
C THR A 266 6.07 -12.17 17.03
N MET A 267 5.87 -13.46 17.28
CA MET A 267 4.54 -14.09 17.28
C MET A 267 3.62 -13.49 18.37
N LEU A 268 4.12 -13.33 19.60
CA LEU A 268 3.34 -12.71 20.69
C LEU A 268 2.96 -11.27 20.36
N GLU A 269 3.87 -10.51 19.73
CA GLU A 269 3.55 -9.16 19.27
C GLU A 269 2.48 -9.18 18.17
N LEU A 270 2.56 -10.09 17.20
CA LEU A 270 1.52 -10.28 16.19
C LEU A 270 0.16 -10.59 16.84
N LEU A 271 0.13 -11.47 17.84
CA LEU A 271 -1.08 -11.79 18.61
C LEU A 271 -1.64 -10.57 19.34
N ASN A 272 -0.78 -9.77 19.96
CA ASN A 272 -1.19 -8.55 20.66
C ASN A 272 -1.78 -7.51 19.69
N GLN A 273 -1.20 -7.37 18.49
CA GLN A 273 -1.75 -6.49 17.45
C GLN A 273 -3.10 -7.02 16.94
N LEU A 274 -3.25 -8.35 16.79
CA LEU A 274 -4.50 -9.01 16.40
C LEU A 274 -5.64 -8.82 17.43
N ASP A 275 -5.32 -8.92 18.72
CA ASP A 275 -6.28 -8.71 19.81
C ASP A 275 -6.63 -7.23 19.99
N GLY A 276 -5.65 -6.35 19.84
CA GLY A 276 -5.78 -4.89 19.97
C GLY A 276 -6.57 -4.21 18.85
N PHE A 277 -7.06 -4.96 17.86
CA PHE A 277 -7.91 -4.42 16.81
C PHE A 277 -9.30 -4.03 17.33
N GLU A 278 -9.56 -2.73 17.30
CA GLU A 278 -10.92 -2.20 17.16
C GLU A 278 -11.48 -2.63 15.79
N ALA A 279 -12.63 -3.29 15.78
CA ALA A 279 -13.28 -3.81 14.56
C ALA A 279 -13.62 -2.74 13.52
N THR A 280 -13.53 -1.46 13.90
CA THR A 280 -13.95 -0.28 13.13
C THR A 280 -13.01 0.11 12.00
N LYS A 281 -11.76 -0.39 11.93
CA LYS A 281 -10.73 0.15 11.02
C LYS A 281 -10.60 -0.53 9.65
N ASN A 282 -11.55 -1.39 9.23
CA ASN A 282 -11.57 -2.01 7.90
C ASN A 282 -10.25 -2.69 7.47
N ILE A 283 -9.49 -3.23 8.42
CA ILE A 283 -8.28 -4.01 8.15
C ILE A 283 -8.64 -5.48 8.26
N LYS A 284 -8.28 -6.27 7.25
CA LYS A 284 -8.50 -7.72 7.25
C LYS A 284 -7.15 -8.44 7.15
N VAL A 285 -7.00 -9.52 7.92
CA VAL A 285 -5.78 -10.34 7.93
C VAL A 285 -6.06 -11.69 7.29
N ILE A 286 -5.26 -12.06 6.29
CA ILE A 286 -5.25 -13.38 5.67
C ILE A 286 -3.93 -14.04 6.00
N MET A 287 -3.97 -15.20 6.64
CA MET A 287 -2.79 -16.01 6.93
C MET A 287 -2.82 -17.25 6.06
N ALA A 288 -1.67 -17.66 5.52
CA ALA A 288 -1.51 -18.90 4.79
C ALA A 288 -0.48 -19.80 5.46
N THR A 289 -0.82 -21.08 5.63
CA THR A 289 0.09 -22.12 6.12
C THR A 289 -0.01 -23.37 5.25
N ASN A 290 1.08 -24.12 5.15
CA ASN A 290 1.05 -25.47 4.58
C ASN A 290 0.80 -26.53 5.66
N ARG A 291 1.07 -26.19 6.94
CA ARG A 291 1.06 -27.10 8.08
C ARG A 291 0.26 -26.49 9.22
N ILE A 292 -1.00 -26.88 9.34
CA ILE A 292 -1.86 -26.43 10.46
C ILE A 292 -1.51 -27.14 11.77
N ASP A 293 -0.90 -28.32 11.70
CA ASP A 293 -0.46 -29.15 12.84
C ASP A 293 0.63 -28.49 13.69
N VAL A 294 1.48 -27.67 13.05
CA VAL A 294 2.62 -27.02 13.70
C VAL A 294 2.23 -25.68 14.33
N LEU A 295 1.08 -25.11 13.96
CA LEU A 295 0.69 -23.78 14.43
C LEU A 295 0.27 -23.78 15.91
N ASP A 296 0.70 -22.74 16.63
CA ASP A 296 0.27 -22.50 18.00
C ASP A 296 -1.26 -22.35 18.08
N GLN A 297 -1.88 -23.09 19.01
CA GLN A 297 -3.31 -23.00 19.31
C GLN A 297 -3.73 -21.59 19.73
N ALA A 298 -2.81 -20.77 20.24
CA ALA A 298 -3.07 -19.38 20.58
C ALA A 298 -3.55 -18.56 19.36
N LEU A 299 -3.03 -18.82 18.16
CA LEU A 299 -3.48 -18.15 16.92
C LEU A 299 -4.89 -18.62 16.53
N LEU A 300 -5.21 -19.88 16.79
CA LEU A 300 -6.44 -20.54 16.36
C LEU A 300 -7.66 -20.23 17.24
N ARG A 301 -7.51 -19.41 18.28
CA ARG A 301 -8.61 -19.04 19.19
C ARG A 301 -9.60 -18.08 18.52
N PRO A 302 -10.92 -18.27 18.74
CA PRO A 302 -11.95 -17.34 18.27
C PRO A 302 -11.66 -15.90 18.73
N GLY A 303 -11.88 -14.91 17.87
CA GLY A 303 -11.56 -13.49 18.13
C GLY A 303 -10.22 -13.02 17.53
N ARG A 304 -9.36 -13.96 17.09
CA ARG A 304 -8.12 -13.69 16.33
C ARG A 304 -8.26 -14.17 14.90
N ILE A 305 -8.46 -15.49 14.74
CA ILE A 305 -8.73 -16.16 13.47
C ILE A 305 -10.14 -16.75 13.56
N ASP A 306 -11.08 -16.12 12.87
CA ASP A 306 -12.49 -16.49 12.95
C ASP A 306 -12.87 -17.58 11.95
N ARG A 307 -12.15 -17.66 10.82
CA ARG A 307 -12.43 -18.62 9.75
C ARG A 307 -11.18 -19.37 9.33
N LYS A 308 -11.33 -20.69 9.19
CA LYS A 308 -10.29 -21.61 8.75
C LYS A 308 -10.79 -22.28 7.48
N ILE A 309 -10.08 -22.08 6.38
CA ILE A 309 -10.47 -22.53 5.05
C ILE A 309 -9.46 -23.55 4.58
N GLU A 310 -9.95 -24.76 4.33
CA GLU A 310 -9.14 -25.87 3.85
C GLU A 310 -9.05 -25.85 2.32
N PHE A 311 -7.83 -26.03 1.82
CA PHE A 311 -7.55 -26.22 0.41
C PHE A 311 -7.25 -27.69 0.18
N PRO A 312 -8.23 -28.50 -0.25
CA PRO A 312 -7.98 -29.88 -0.61
C PRO A 312 -7.12 -29.95 -1.88
N PRO A 313 -6.44 -31.08 -2.13
CA PRO A 313 -5.87 -31.35 -3.44
C PRO A 313 -6.98 -31.34 -4.52
N PRO A 314 -6.68 -30.89 -5.75
CA PRO A 314 -7.71 -30.68 -6.77
C PRO A 314 -8.29 -32.01 -7.28
N ASN A 315 -9.62 -32.08 -7.34
CA ASN A 315 -10.38 -33.17 -7.98
C ASN A 315 -10.16 -33.19 -9.51
N GLU A 316 -10.62 -34.24 -10.19
CA GLU A 316 -10.55 -34.37 -11.65
C GLU A 316 -11.15 -33.16 -12.39
N GLU A 317 -12.34 -32.72 -11.96
CA GLU A 317 -12.99 -31.54 -12.52
C GLU A 317 -12.17 -30.26 -12.29
N ALA A 318 -11.64 -30.08 -11.07
CA ALA A 318 -10.78 -28.96 -10.74
C ALA A 318 -9.50 -28.94 -11.57
N ARG A 319 -8.87 -30.10 -11.80
CA ARG A 319 -7.68 -30.22 -12.67
C ARG A 319 -8.01 -29.84 -14.11
N LEU A 320 -9.17 -30.27 -14.62
CA LEU A 320 -9.64 -29.89 -15.95
C LEU A 320 -9.87 -28.38 -16.07
N ASP A 321 -10.42 -27.73 -15.06
CA ASP A 321 -10.61 -26.28 -15.07
C ASP A 321 -9.28 -25.53 -14.99
N ILE A 322 -8.33 -25.98 -14.16
CA ILE A 322 -6.98 -25.42 -14.10
C ILE A 322 -6.25 -25.57 -15.45
N LEU A 323 -6.36 -26.74 -16.10
CA LEU A 323 -5.83 -26.96 -17.45
C LEU A 323 -6.46 -25.99 -18.46
N LYS A 324 -7.79 -25.81 -18.44
CA LYS A 324 -8.47 -24.87 -19.34
C LYS A 324 -7.97 -23.44 -19.14
N ILE A 325 -7.81 -22.99 -17.90
CA ILE A 325 -7.35 -21.63 -17.60
C ILE A 325 -5.94 -21.40 -18.14
N HIS A 326 -5.01 -22.32 -17.88
CA HIS A 326 -3.62 -22.17 -18.33
C HIS A 326 -3.44 -22.38 -19.83
N SER A 327 -4.26 -23.24 -20.45
CA SER A 327 -4.22 -23.50 -21.89
C SER A 327 -4.84 -22.38 -22.73
N ARG A 328 -5.70 -21.50 -22.18
CA ARG A 328 -6.23 -20.30 -22.88
C ARG A 328 -5.14 -19.38 -23.45
N LYS A 329 -3.96 -19.34 -22.82
CA LYS A 329 -2.83 -18.52 -23.28
C LYS A 329 -1.96 -19.23 -24.32
N MET A 330 -2.21 -20.51 -24.60
CA MET A 330 -1.40 -21.35 -25.48
C MET A 330 -2.07 -21.57 -26.83
N ASN A 331 -1.27 -21.73 -27.88
CA ASN A 331 -1.75 -22.08 -29.20
C ASN A 331 -1.99 -23.59 -29.28
N LEU A 332 -3.22 -24.01 -29.00
CA LEU A 332 -3.64 -25.40 -29.05
C LEU A 332 -4.10 -25.81 -30.45
N THR A 333 -3.82 -27.05 -30.82
CA THR A 333 -4.44 -27.69 -31.99
C THR A 333 -5.94 -27.91 -31.72
N ARG A 334 -6.79 -27.84 -32.75
CA ARG A 334 -8.23 -28.11 -32.60
C ARG A 334 -8.46 -29.59 -32.26
N GLY A 335 -9.30 -29.86 -31.26
CA GLY A 335 -9.71 -31.22 -30.88
C GLY A 335 -8.92 -31.86 -29.72
N ILE A 336 -8.18 -31.08 -28.92
CA ILE A 336 -7.49 -31.61 -27.73
C ILE A 336 -8.48 -31.93 -26.62
N ASP A 337 -8.47 -33.19 -26.17
CA ASP A 337 -9.27 -33.66 -25.04
C ASP A 337 -8.57 -33.40 -23.69
N LEU A 338 -8.72 -32.19 -23.16
CA LEU A 338 -8.17 -31.83 -21.83
C LEU A 338 -8.70 -32.70 -20.68
N ARG A 339 -9.86 -33.34 -20.87
CA ARG A 339 -10.43 -34.28 -19.89
C ARG A 339 -9.60 -35.54 -19.73
N LYS A 340 -9.18 -36.15 -20.83
CA LYS A 340 -8.31 -37.35 -20.78
C LYS A 340 -6.98 -37.05 -20.09
N ILE A 341 -6.43 -35.86 -20.35
CA ILE A 341 -5.18 -35.41 -19.71
C ILE A 341 -5.40 -35.24 -18.19
N ALA A 342 -6.53 -34.67 -17.76
CA ALA A 342 -6.85 -34.50 -16.34
C ALA A 342 -7.02 -35.83 -15.58
N GLU A 343 -7.56 -36.85 -16.24
CA GLU A 343 -7.70 -38.23 -15.72
C GLU A 343 -6.34 -38.90 -15.54
N GLN A 344 -5.39 -38.66 -16.46
CA GLN A 344 -4.03 -39.20 -16.39
C GLN A 344 -3.15 -38.55 -15.31
N MET A 345 -3.66 -37.56 -14.56
CA MET A 345 -2.93 -36.83 -13.52
C MET A 345 -3.53 -37.04 -12.11
N PRO A 346 -3.62 -38.28 -11.60
CA PRO A 346 -4.17 -38.52 -10.27
C PRO A 346 -3.28 -37.90 -9.18
N GLY A 347 -3.88 -37.12 -8.29
CA GLY A 347 -3.19 -36.53 -7.13
C GLY A 347 -2.33 -35.30 -7.45
N ALA A 348 -2.34 -34.80 -8.69
CA ALA A 348 -1.54 -33.64 -9.07
C ALA A 348 -1.94 -32.37 -8.31
N SER A 349 -0.97 -31.58 -7.85
CA SER A 349 -1.23 -30.24 -7.31
C SER A 349 -1.54 -29.23 -8.43
N GLY A 350 -2.20 -28.11 -8.10
CA GLY A 350 -2.47 -27.05 -9.09
C GLY A 350 -1.19 -26.49 -9.73
N ALA A 351 -0.09 -26.46 -8.97
CA ALA A 351 1.23 -26.09 -9.47
C ALA A 351 1.80 -27.12 -10.47
N GLU A 352 1.63 -28.42 -10.22
CA GLU A 352 2.03 -29.48 -11.16
C GLU A 352 1.20 -29.44 -12.45
N VAL A 353 -0.12 -29.24 -12.36
CA VAL A 353 -1.00 -29.10 -13.54
C VAL A 353 -0.56 -27.91 -14.41
N LYS A 354 -0.21 -26.78 -13.80
CA LYS A 354 0.42 -25.65 -14.50
C LYS A 354 1.78 -26.03 -15.10
N GLY A 355 2.57 -26.81 -14.38
CA GLY A 355 3.84 -27.36 -14.83
C GLY A 355 3.69 -28.21 -16.10
N VAL A 356 2.67 -29.08 -16.15
CA VAL A 356 2.34 -29.90 -17.33
C VAL A 356 2.03 -29.03 -18.54
N CYS A 357 1.22 -27.97 -18.38
CA CYS A 357 0.97 -27.04 -19.49
C CYS A 357 2.27 -26.39 -20.01
N THR A 358 3.14 -25.97 -19.09
CA THR A 358 4.40 -25.30 -19.44
C THR A 358 5.37 -26.25 -20.15
N GLU A 359 5.47 -27.49 -19.68
CA GLU A 359 6.29 -28.54 -20.29
C GLU A 359 5.75 -28.94 -21.67
N ALA A 360 4.43 -29.07 -21.84
CA ALA A 360 3.81 -29.33 -23.14
C ALA A 360 4.17 -28.25 -24.16
N GLY A 361 4.11 -26.97 -23.76
CA GLY A 361 4.57 -25.87 -24.61
C GLY A 361 6.07 -25.94 -24.94
N MET A 362 6.89 -26.44 -24.01
CA MET A 362 8.32 -26.61 -24.22
C MET A 362 8.65 -27.77 -25.17
N TYR A 363 7.85 -28.84 -25.18
CA TYR A 363 7.99 -29.93 -26.17
C TYR A 363 7.70 -29.43 -27.59
N ALA A 364 6.58 -28.75 -27.77
CA ALA A 364 6.24 -28.12 -29.06
C ALA A 364 7.34 -27.16 -29.53
N LEU A 365 7.91 -26.36 -28.63
CA LEU A 365 8.98 -25.42 -28.94
C LEU A 365 10.29 -26.12 -29.35
N ARG A 366 10.68 -27.22 -28.69
CA ARG A 366 11.89 -28.00 -29.04
C ARG A 366 11.79 -28.57 -30.46
N GLU A 367 10.60 -28.97 -30.86
CA GLU A 367 10.32 -29.49 -32.20
C GLU A 367 10.00 -28.39 -33.22
N ARG A 368 10.20 -27.12 -32.83
CA ARG A 368 9.97 -25.90 -33.64
C ARG A 368 8.53 -25.80 -34.16
N ARG A 369 7.56 -26.36 -33.44
CA ARG A 369 6.13 -26.23 -33.75
C ARG A 369 5.54 -25.01 -33.03
N VAL A 370 4.55 -24.38 -33.68
CA VAL A 370 3.81 -23.23 -33.12
C VAL A 370 2.54 -23.69 -32.36
N HIS A 371 2.09 -24.91 -32.62
CA HIS A 371 0.89 -25.50 -32.03
C HIS A 371 1.27 -26.67 -31.13
N VAL A 372 0.65 -26.72 -29.94
CA VAL A 372 0.76 -27.83 -29.00
C VAL A 372 -0.23 -28.93 -29.41
N THR A 373 0.22 -30.18 -29.43
CA THR A 373 -0.61 -31.35 -29.73
C THR A 373 -0.99 -32.11 -28.47
N GLN A 374 -1.89 -33.09 -28.58
CA GLN A 374 -2.25 -33.93 -27.44
C GLN A 374 -1.07 -34.80 -26.96
N GLU A 375 -0.23 -35.29 -27.88
CA GLU A 375 0.97 -36.07 -27.55
C GLU A 375 1.95 -35.28 -26.67
N ASP A 376 2.09 -33.96 -26.94
CA ASP A 376 2.94 -33.07 -26.13
C ASP A 376 2.46 -33.01 -24.66
N PHE A 377 1.15 -33.02 -24.43
CA PHE A 377 0.57 -33.06 -23.09
C PHE A 377 0.78 -34.41 -22.42
N GLU A 378 0.59 -35.53 -23.13
CA GLU A 378 0.79 -36.87 -22.58
C GLU A 378 2.27 -37.12 -22.18
N MET A 379 3.20 -36.63 -23.01
CA MET A 379 4.64 -36.62 -22.68
C MET A 379 4.95 -35.74 -21.47
N ALA A 380 4.32 -34.56 -21.38
CA ALA A 380 4.49 -33.65 -20.25
C ALA A 380 3.96 -34.24 -18.94
N VAL A 381 2.79 -34.87 -18.95
CA VAL A 381 2.23 -35.59 -17.79
C VAL A 381 3.21 -36.65 -17.30
N SER A 382 3.69 -37.50 -18.22
CA SER A 382 4.64 -38.57 -17.89
C SER A 382 5.91 -38.02 -17.21
N LYS A 383 6.46 -36.92 -17.73
CA LYS A 383 7.67 -36.29 -17.17
C LYS A 383 7.43 -35.67 -15.80
N VAL A 384 6.33 -34.93 -15.61
CA VAL A 384 6.03 -34.25 -14.34
C VAL A 384 5.70 -35.27 -13.25
N MET A 385 4.90 -36.29 -13.57
CA MET A 385 4.55 -37.36 -12.64
C MET A 385 5.76 -38.22 -12.24
N MET A 386 6.68 -38.49 -13.18
CA MET A 386 7.90 -39.22 -12.85
C MET A 386 8.80 -38.45 -11.88
N LYS A 387 8.94 -37.13 -12.05
CA LYS A 387 9.69 -36.29 -11.10
C LYS A 387 9.12 -36.34 -9.68
N ASP A 388 7.81 -36.40 -9.52
CA ASP A 388 7.20 -36.53 -8.19
C ASP A 388 7.37 -37.92 -7.59
N SER A 389 7.32 -38.96 -8.42
CA SER A 389 7.61 -40.33 -7.95
C SER A 389 9.07 -40.46 -7.48
N GLU A 390 10.03 -39.85 -8.17
CA GLU A 390 11.45 -39.82 -7.76
C GLU A 390 11.67 -38.96 -6.51
N LYS A 391 11.04 -37.78 -6.40
CA LYS A 391 11.10 -36.94 -5.19
C LYS A 391 10.50 -37.63 -3.98
N ASN A 392 9.33 -38.24 -4.12
CA ASN A 392 8.67 -38.98 -3.03
C ASN A 392 9.48 -40.22 -2.60
N MET A 393 10.15 -40.89 -3.55
CA MET A 393 11.05 -42.01 -3.25
C MET A 393 12.35 -41.53 -2.56
N SER A 394 12.86 -40.36 -2.94
CA SER A 394 14.03 -39.72 -2.32
C SER A 394 13.76 -39.28 -0.89
N ILE A 395 12.58 -38.67 -0.64
CA ILE A 395 12.12 -38.31 0.70
C ILE A 395 11.98 -39.58 1.55
N ARG A 396 11.31 -40.63 1.06
CA ARG A 396 11.19 -41.89 1.83
C ARG A 396 12.55 -42.57 2.13
N LYS A 397 13.56 -42.42 1.28
CA LYS A 397 14.92 -42.92 1.55
C LYS A 397 15.69 -42.07 2.57
N PHE A 398 15.39 -40.77 2.67
CA PHE A 398 15.99 -39.88 3.66
C PHE A 398 15.42 -40.07 5.08
N TRP A 399 14.24 -40.68 5.19
CA TRP A 399 13.56 -40.99 6.45
C TRP A 399 13.76 -42.45 6.90
N LYS A 400 14.80 -43.13 6.42
CA LYS A 400 15.15 -44.50 6.82
C LYS A 400 16.49 -44.59 7.51
#